data_AF-A0A2E8U804-F1
#
_entry.id   AF-A0A2E8U804-F1
#
_cell.length_a   1.000
_cell.length_b   1.000
_cell.length_c   1.000
_cell.angle_alpha   90.00
_cell.angle_beta   90.00
_cell.angle_gamma   90.00
#
_symmetry.space_group_name_H-M   'P 1'
#
loop_
_entity.id
_entity.type
_entity.pdbx_description
1 polymer ?
#
loop_
_entity_poly.entity_id
_entity_poly.type
_entity_poly.pdbx_seq_one_letter_code
_entity_poly.pdbx_strand_id
1 'polypeptide(L)'
;MMTHSFMKFVGQLIAVPMSLLLAKGPAGGATAAFCGKVTAVKPASPKQKDTLTHFTVQIDYYDYISRGKFGRQSKVGESIDQRVLKLGSVCVINGRMVNAATFSKAIRPGLWGYFYETTWLDLQTTPNFQWGEVVAVAKDAFTLRVHRTHKDIHIETNPPVEVKVPYDANVSFRLEDKPTDATTALKPGNWVQIHEPRPQMIALWNADTTYDPAEQQPVEQGKRGLANDLTCRAVLGKVVTKTPDKVLDLSAQVTCDRWLKGKKENLTLNAKKTSFVLDGKLAPPKIAAVAGRDAVLCHYRSEKVPHKILVRSHDDTIRGHIVAMNEKTMRVATDEGAIQVALEPDARFQVDGLPADWKGVANKGGEVVIYPKRGRTIIAFAPMQLE
;
A
#
# COMPACT_ATOMS: atom_id res chain seq x y z
N MET A 1 -40.97 -57.64 58.90
CA MET A 1 -40.28 -57.36 57.62
C MET A 1 -39.07 -56.49 57.97
N MET A 2 -37.84 -56.98 58.18
CA MET A 2 -36.96 -57.69 57.23
C MET A 2 -37.01 -56.99 55.85
N THR A 3 -35.96 -56.43 55.25
CA THR A 3 -34.52 -56.76 55.33
C THR A 3 -33.71 -55.80 54.43
N HIS A 4 -32.41 -55.62 54.77
CA HIS A 4 -31.25 -55.49 53.85
C HIS A 4 -31.02 -54.16 53.11
N SER A 5 -29.81 -53.78 52.69
CA SER A 5 -28.42 -54.11 53.02
C SER A 5 -27.55 -53.22 52.13
N PHE A 6 -26.31 -53.00 52.56
CA PHE A 6 -25.11 -52.56 51.83
C PHE A 6 -25.10 -52.75 50.30
N MET A 7 -24.51 -51.79 49.58
CA MET A 7 -23.26 -52.04 48.85
C MET A 7 -22.58 -50.75 48.35
N LYS A 8 -21.29 -50.64 48.65
CA LYS A 8 -20.31 -49.77 47.97
C LYS A 8 -20.13 -50.29 46.54
N PHE A 9 -20.07 -49.40 45.56
CA PHE A 9 -19.32 -49.65 44.34
C PHE A 9 -18.43 -48.44 44.04
N VAL A 10 -17.12 -48.70 44.09
CA VAL A 10 -16.06 -47.83 43.60
C VAL A 10 -15.98 -48.07 42.10
N GLY A 11 -16.17 -47.01 41.30
CA GLY A 11 -16.01 -47.04 39.84
C GLY A 11 -15.20 -45.84 39.41
N GLN A 12 -14.03 -46.12 38.82
CA GLN A 12 -13.03 -45.18 38.30
C GLN A 12 -13.56 -44.23 37.22
N LEU A 13 -12.87 -43.08 37.10
CA LEU A 13 -12.64 -42.21 35.92
C LEU A 13 -13.88 -41.92 35.04
N ILE A 14 -14.21 -40.65 34.77
CA ILE A 14 -13.47 -39.84 33.79
C ILE A 14 -13.49 -38.39 34.28
N ALA A 15 -12.31 -37.86 34.60
CA ALA A 15 -12.09 -36.42 34.59
C ALA A 15 -12.22 -35.97 33.13
N VAL A 16 -13.36 -35.41 32.77
CA VAL A 16 -13.46 -34.62 31.54
C VAL A 16 -12.61 -33.38 31.78
N PRO A 17 -11.53 -33.14 31.03
CA PRO A 17 -10.90 -31.84 31.07
C PRO A 17 -11.95 -30.88 30.55
N MET A 18 -12.46 -30.03 31.43
CA MET A 18 -13.21 -28.84 31.07
C MET A 18 -12.20 -27.94 30.34
N SER A 19 -11.90 -28.30 29.10
CA SER A 19 -11.21 -27.44 28.16
C SER A 19 -12.10 -26.23 28.04
N LEU A 20 -11.73 -25.15 28.75
CA LEU A 20 -12.18 -23.82 28.44
C LEU A 20 -11.88 -23.62 26.95
N LEU A 21 -12.89 -23.89 26.13
CA LEU A 21 -13.12 -23.21 24.88
C LEU A 21 -13.08 -21.73 25.26
N LEU A 22 -11.90 -21.13 25.06
CA LEU A 22 -11.76 -19.71 24.82
C LEU A 22 -12.69 -19.43 23.64
N ALA A 23 -13.94 -19.13 23.96
CA ALA A 23 -14.87 -18.51 23.07
C ALA A 23 -14.16 -17.23 22.64
N LYS A 24 -13.55 -17.27 21.46
CA LYS A 24 -13.16 -16.07 20.73
C LYS A 24 -14.47 -15.32 20.52
N GLY A 25 -14.78 -14.41 21.44
CA GLY A 25 -15.85 -13.46 21.28
C GLY A 25 -15.69 -12.74 19.95
N PRO A 26 -16.77 -12.14 19.42
CA PRO A 26 -16.71 -11.46 18.13
C PRO A 26 -15.54 -10.48 18.16
N ALA A 27 -14.55 -10.70 17.31
CA ALA A 27 -13.44 -9.79 17.14
C ALA A 27 -14.04 -8.46 16.69
N GLY A 28 -14.25 -7.54 17.64
CA GLY A 28 -14.69 -6.19 17.32
C GLY A 28 -13.69 -5.63 16.31
N GLY A 29 -14.17 -5.27 15.12
CA GLY A 29 -13.30 -4.78 14.05
C GLY A 29 -12.41 -3.67 14.59
N ALA A 30 -11.09 -3.86 14.50
CA ALA A 30 -10.14 -2.80 14.75
C ALA A 30 -9.99 -2.03 13.44
N THR A 31 -10.21 -0.72 13.48
CA THR A 31 -9.82 0.18 12.38
C THR A 31 -8.30 0.13 12.33
N ALA A 32 -7.71 -0.25 11.20
CA ALA A 32 -6.28 -0.44 11.06
C ALA A 32 -5.76 0.20 9.78
N ALA A 33 -4.61 0.83 9.84
CA ALA A 33 -3.91 1.46 8.73
C ALA A 33 -2.43 1.11 8.91
N PHE A 34 -1.83 0.41 7.96
CA PHE A 34 -0.45 -0.04 8.08
C PHE A 34 0.14 -0.41 6.72
N CYS A 35 1.47 -0.41 6.64
CA CYS A 35 2.20 -1.04 5.55
C CYS A 35 2.83 -2.35 6.05
N GLY A 36 2.86 -3.36 5.19
CA GLY A 36 3.42 -4.64 5.55
C GLY A 36 3.60 -5.60 4.39
N LYS A 37 4.13 -6.77 4.72
CA LYS A 37 4.43 -7.87 3.78
C LYS A 37 3.39 -8.97 3.93
N VAL A 38 2.80 -9.40 2.82
CA VAL A 38 1.94 -10.57 2.78
C VAL A 38 2.77 -11.81 3.11
N THR A 39 2.33 -12.60 4.08
CA THR A 39 3.03 -13.81 4.55
C THR A 39 2.24 -15.09 4.27
N ALA A 40 0.91 -15.00 4.21
CA ALA A 40 0.06 -16.14 3.91
C ALA A 40 -1.19 -15.70 3.15
N VAL A 41 -1.75 -16.61 2.35
CA VAL A 41 -3.01 -16.42 1.61
C VAL A 41 -3.84 -17.68 1.80
N LYS A 42 -5.14 -17.49 2.05
CA LYS A 42 -6.10 -18.58 2.26
C LYS A 42 -7.38 -18.28 1.47
N PRO A 43 -7.96 -19.27 0.77
CA PRO A 43 -9.24 -19.08 0.13
C PRO A 43 -10.33 -18.76 1.17
N ALA A 44 -11.32 -17.97 0.77
CA ALA A 44 -12.50 -17.77 1.60
C ALA A 44 -13.25 -19.09 1.84
N SER A 45 -13.79 -19.25 3.06
CA SER A 45 -14.66 -20.40 3.34
C SER A 45 -15.92 -20.32 2.47
N PRO A 46 -16.48 -21.45 1.98
CA PRO A 46 -17.73 -21.45 1.23
C PRO A 46 -18.92 -20.79 1.96
N LYS A 47 -18.86 -20.68 3.30
CA LYS A 47 -19.87 -20.00 4.12
C LYS A 47 -19.77 -18.48 4.08
N GLN A 48 -18.66 -17.91 3.63
CA GLN A 48 -18.38 -16.47 3.59
C GLN A 48 -18.65 -15.92 2.18
N LYS A 49 -19.93 -15.83 1.81
CA LYS A 49 -20.37 -15.52 0.44
C LYS A 49 -19.84 -14.19 -0.13
N ASP A 50 -19.50 -13.23 0.73
CA ASP A 50 -19.06 -11.88 0.34
C ASP A 50 -17.54 -11.69 0.39
N THR A 51 -16.77 -12.72 0.77
CA THR A 51 -15.31 -12.68 0.83
C THR A 51 -14.72 -13.48 -0.32
N LEU A 52 -13.74 -12.92 -1.02
CA LEU A 52 -13.00 -13.60 -2.09
C LEU A 52 -11.79 -14.36 -1.53
N THR A 53 -10.97 -13.68 -0.74
CA THR A 53 -9.69 -14.20 -0.24
C THR A 53 -9.40 -13.64 1.14
N HIS A 54 -8.77 -14.45 2.00
CA HIS A 54 -8.11 -14.01 3.23
C HIS A 54 -6.61 -14.02 3.05
N PHE A 55 -5.92 -13.11 3.71
CA PHE A 55 -4.47 -13.08 3.69
C PHE A 55 -3.91 -12.49 4.98
N THR A 56 -2.72 -12.90 5.35
CA THR A 56 -2.04 -12.45 6.56
C THR A 56 -0.92 -11.52 6.17
N VAL A 57 -0.84 -10.36 6.83
CA VAL A 57 0.19 -9.35 6.60
C VAL A 57 1.03 -9.19 7.85
N GLN A 58 2.35 -9.31 7.71
CA GLN A 58 3.30 -8.91 8.75
C GLN A 58 3.56 -7.40 8.65
N ILE A 59 3.35 -6.70 9.75
CA ILE A 59 3.39 -5.24 9.78
C ILE A 59 4.85 -4.75 9.82
N ASP A 60 5.15 -3.79 8.96
CA ASP A 60 6.45 -3.11 8.86
C ASP A 60 6.37 -1.66 9.34
N TYR A 61 5.21 -1.03 9.16
CA TYR A 61 4.95 0.35 9.55
C TYR A 61 3.51 0.53 10.02
N TYR A 62 3.31 1.21 11.15
CA TYR A 62 2.00 1.51 11.72
C TYR A 62 1.57 2.92 11.34
N ASP A 63 0.48 3.03 10.60
CA ASP A 63 -0.20 4.31 10.46
C ASP A 63 -1.12 4.51 11.67
N TYR A 64 -2.10 3.64 11.88
CA TYR A 64 -3.05 3.75 13.00
C TYR A 64 -3.75 2.42 13.28
N ILE A 65 -3.95 2.04 14.55
CA ILE A 65 -4.86 0.94 14.88
C ILE A 65 -5.67 1.22 16.17
N SER A 66 -7.00 1.09 16.07
CA SER A 66 -7.93 1.69 17.04
C SER A 66 -8.19 0.88 18.32
N ARG A 67 -8.10 -0.46 18.32
CA ARG A 67 -8.47 -1.31 19.47
C ARG A 67 -7.77 -2.68 19.52
N GLY A 68 -7.66 -3.26 20.72
CA GLY A 68 -7.37 -4.68 20.96
C GLY A 68 -5.89 -5.05 21.15
N LYS A 69 -5.54 -6.32 20.91
CA LYS A 69 -4.15 -6.83 20.85
C LYS A 69 -3.27 -5.98 19.91
N PHE A 70 -3.91 -5.34 18.93
CA PHE A 70 -3.30 -4.43 17.98
C PHE A 70 -3.67 -2.96 18.25
N GLY A 71 -3.91 -2.53 19.49
CA GLY A 71 -4.16 -1.11 19.82
C GLY A 71 -2.88 -0.29 19.98
N ARG A 72 -2.84 0.60 20.99
CA ARG A 72 -1.64 1.37 21.40
C ARG A 72 -0.37 0.51 21.54
N GLN A 73 -0.56 -0.76 21.89
CA GLN A 73 0.47 -1.74 22.18
C GLN A 73 0.97 -2.56 20.98
N SER A 74 0.45 -2.32 19.76
CA SER A 74 0.93 -3.03 18.56
C SER A 74 2.42 -2.82 18.33
N LYS A 75 3.10 -3.79 17.71
CA LYS A 75 4.55 -3.72 17.44
C LYS A 75 4.95 -4.25 16.08
N VAL A 76 5.93 -3.60 15.45
CA VAL A 76 6.47 -4.02 14.15
C VAL A 76 6.87 -5.50 14.20
N GLY A 77 6.50 -6.25 13.17
CA GLY A 77 6.67 -7.70 13.08
C GLY A 77 5.43 -8.51 13.47
N GLU A 78 4.43 -7.91 14.10
CA GLU A 78 3.14 -8.57 14.34
C GLU A 78 2.40 -8.85 13.04
N SER A 79 1.55 -9.89 13.06
CA SER A 79 0.73 -10.27 11.92
C SER A 79 -0.74 -9.91 12.13
N ILE A 80 -1.36 -9.39 11.08
CA ILE A 80 -2.77 -9.06 11.02
C ILE A 80 -3.42 -9.75 9.83
N ASP A 81 -4.57 -10.37 10.07
CA ASP A 81 -5.36 -10.97 9.00
C ASP A 81 -6.20 -9.89 8.31
N GLN A 82 -6.21 -9.96 6.98
CA GLN A 82 -6.94 -9.11 6.07
C GLN A 82 -7.78 -9.97 5.13
N ARG A 83 -8.74 -9.33 4.47
CA ARG A 83 -9.62 -9.99 3.51
C ARG A 83 -10.01 -9.07 2.37
N VAL A 84 -10.25 -9.67 1.22
CA VAL A 84 -10.81 -9.00 0.04
C VAL A 84 -12.31 -9.28 0.01
N LEU A 85 -13.11 -8.23 0.03
CA LEU A 85 -14.56 -8.34 -0.12
C LEU A 85 -14.94 -8.26 -1.60
N LYS A 86 -16.02 -8.96 -1.98
CA LYS A 86 -16.63 -8.81 -3.31
C LYS A 86 -17.15 -7.39 -3.54
N LEU A 87 -17.67 -6.77 -2.48
CA LEU A 87 -18.20 -5.41 -2.47
C LEU A 87 -17.62 -4.66 -1.27
N GLY A 88 -17.14 -3.44 -1.49
CA GLY A 88 -16.65 -2.53 -0.45
C GLY A 88 -15.13 -2.46 -0.29
N SER A 89 -14.37 -3.28 -1.02
CA SER A 89 -12.90 -3.18 -1.08
C SER A 89 -12.48 -2.44 -2.35
N VAL A 90 -11.80 -1.30 -2.20
CA VAL A 90 -11.05 -0.70 -3.29
C VAL A 90 -9.68 -1.37 -3.35
N CYS A 91 -9.38 -1.91 -4.51
CA CYS A 91 -8.19 -2.70 -4.74
C CYS A 91 -7.25 -2.00 -5.73
N VAL A 92 -5.96 -1.93 -5.38
CA VAL A 92 -4.93 -1.29 -6.17
C VAL A 92 -3.71 -2.20 -6.32
N ILE A 93 -3.19 -2.33 -7.52
CA ILE A 93 -1.92 -3.01 -7.77
C ILE A 93 -0.98 -2.06 -8.52
N ASN A 94 0.19 -1.79 -7.94
CA ASN A 94 1.18 -0.85 -8.46
C ASN A 94 0.59 0.51 -8.86
N GLY A 95 -0.35 1.04 -8.08
CA GLY A 95 -1.04 2.30 -8.37
C GLY A 95 -2.19 2.23 -9.36
N ARG A 96 -2.45 1.09 -10.02
CA ARG A 96 -3.63 0.88 -10.88
C ARG A 96 -4.79 0.36 -10.04
N MET A 97 -5.97 1.00 -10.13
CA MET A 97 -7.20 0.46 -9.56
C MET A 97 -7.68 -0.75 -10.37
N VAL A 98 -7.94 -1.86 -9.69
CA VAL A 98 -8.38 -3.11 -10.30
C VAL A 98 -9.60 -3.66 -9.58
N ASN A 99 -10.41 -4.46 -10.25
CA ASN A 99 -11.55 -5.11 -9.60
C ASN A 99 -11.10 -6.11 -8.51
N ALA A 100 -12.00 -6.38 -7.56
CA ALA A 100 -11.73 -7.21 -6.40
C ALA A 100 -11.32 -8.64 -6.78
N ALA A 101 -11.90 -9.19 -7.85
CA ALA A 101 -11.56 -10.51 -8.36
C ALA A 101 -10.11 -10.60 -8.83
N THR A 102 -9.65 -9.62 -9.60
CA THR A 102 -8.26 -9.54 -10.08
C THR A 102 -7.29 -9.40 -8.90
N PHE A 103 -7.58 -8.49 -7.98
CA PHE A 103 -6.76 -8.30 -6.79
C PHE A 103 -6.66 -9.58 -5.95
N SER A 104 -7.80 -10.26 -5.72
CA SER A 104 -7.87 -11.48 -4.92
C SER A 104 -6.98 -12.61 -5.45
N LYS A 105 -6.81 -12.68 -6.78
CA LYS A 105 -5.92 -13.65 -7.45
C LYS A 105 -4.47 -13.22 -7.36
N ALA A 106 -4.18 -11.92 -7.44
CA ALA A 106 -2.83 -11.38 -7.44
C ALA A 106 -2.11 -11.51 -6.09
N ILE A 107 -2.85 -11.53 -4.97
CA ILE A 107 -2.27 -11.67 -3.62
C ILE A 107 -1.46 -12.96 -3.51
N ARG A 108 -0.20 -12.82 -3.11
CA ARG A 108 0.70 -13.94 -2.81
C ARG A 108 1.70 -13.54 -1.72
N PRO A 109 2.25 -14.50 -0.97
CA PRO A 109 3.33 -14.22 -0.03
C PRO A 109 4.49 -13.50 -0.71
N GLY A 110 5.14 -12.58 0.01
CA GLY A 110 6.26 -11.80 -0.51
C GLY A 110 5.88 -10.43 -1.08
N LEU A 111 4.61 -10.20 -1.42
CA LEU A 111 4.14 -8.90 -1.85
C LEU A 111 4.06 -7.92 -0.68
N TRP A 112 4.31 -6.65 -0.99
CA TRP A 112 4.21 -5.55 -0.03
C TRP A 112 2.98 -4.72 -0.33
N GLY A 113 2.47 -4.01 0.66
CA GLY A 113 1.26 -3.23 0.47
C GLY A 113 1.00 -2.24 1.58
N TYR A 114 0.12 -1.30 1.30
CA TYR A 114 -0.50 -0.44 2.29
C TYR A 114 -1.98 -0.84 2.42
N PHE A 115 -2.38 -1.18 3.64
CA PHE A 115 -3.70 -1.70 3.95
C PHE A 115 -4.36 -0.76 4.92
N TYR A 116 -5.50 -0.20 4.49
CA TYR A 116 -6.37 0.57 5.35
C TYR A 116 -7.67 -0.21 5.47
N GLU A 117 -7.82 -0.85 6.63
CA GLU A 117 -8.89 -1.78 6.97
C GLU A 117 -9.02 -2.86 5.87
N THR A 118 -10.25 -3.28 5.60
CA THR A 118 -10.60 -4.10 4.42
C THR A 118 -11.06 -3.24 3.24
N THR A 119 -10.99 -1.91 3.39
CA THR A 119 -11.62 -0.94 2.49
C THR A 119 -10.67 -0.45 1.42
N TRP A 120 -9.39 -0.31 1.74
CA TRP A 120 -8.34 0.02 0.80
C TRP A 120 -7.22 -1.00 0.89
N LEU A 121 -6.98 -1.68 -0.22
CA LEU A 121 -5.99 -2.73 -0.34
C LEU A 121 -5.03 -2.37 -1.48
N ASP A 122 -3.81 -1.97 -1.16
CA ASP A 122 -2.75 -1.72 -2.14
C ASP A 122 -1.74 -2.88 -2.13
N LEU A 123 -1.31 -3.31 -3.31
CA LEU A 123 -0.22 -4.25 -3.50
C LEU A 123 0.84 -3.67 -4.42
N GLN A 124 2.08 -3.89 -4.02
CA GLN A 124 3.27 -3.61 -4.79
C GLN A 124 3.91 -4.92 -5.20
N THR A 125 4.13 -5.05 -6.50
CA THR A 125 4.83 -6.18 -7.11
C THR A 125 6.34 -6.01 -7.06
N THR A 126 6.80 -4.81 -6.75
CA THR A 126 8.19 -4.49 -6.45
C THR A 126 8.48 -4.68 -4.96
N PRO A 127 9.73 -4.99 -4.58
CA PRO A 127 10.12 -4.98 -3.17
C PRO A 127 9.82 -3.64 -2.51
N ASN A 128 9.51 -3.68 -1.21
CA ASN A 128 9.40 -2.48 -0.38
C ASN A 128 10.74 -1.74 -0.33
N PHE A 129 10.65 -0.42 -0.24
CA PHE A 129 11.80 0.46 -0.07
C PHE A 129 11.89 0.91 1.39
N GLN A 130 13.11 1.26 1.82
CA GLN A 130 13.26 1.92 3.12
C GLN A 130 12.94 3.41 2.98
N TRP A 131 12.32 3.97 4.01
CA TRP A 131 11.87 5.36 4.05
C TRP A 131 12.23 5.99 5.40
N GLY A 132 12.84 7.17 5.37
CA GLY A 132 13.20 7.88 6.60
C GLY A 132 13.94 9.19 6.35
N GLU A 133 14.33 9.83 7.44
CA GLU A 133 15.08 11.10 7.47
C GLU A 133 16.58 10.82 7.60
N VAL A 134 17.42 11.50 6.81
CA VAL A 134 18.87 11.44 6.98
C VAL A 134 19.27 12.30 8.17
N VAL A 135 19.95 11.72 9.16
CA VAL A 135 20.34 12.44 10.39
C VAL A 135 21.83 12.69 10.51
N ALA A 136 22.65 11.86 9.87
CA ALA A 136 24.11 12.02 9.83
C ALA A 136 24.68 11.36 8.58
N VAL A 137 25.82 11.86 8.09
CA VAL A 137 26.52 11.32 6.92
C VAL A 137 27.99 11.08 7.27
N ALA A 138 28.50 9.93 6.86
CA ALA A 138 29.91 9.57 6.89
C ALA A 138 30.39 9.24 5.46
N LYS A 139 31.66 8.89 5.30
CA LYS A 139 32.30 8.70 3.98
C LYS A 139 31.61 7.63 3.11
N ASP A 140 31.22 6.51 3.71
CA ASP A 140 30.74 5.29 3.05
C ASP A 140 29.39 4.80 3.62
N ALA A 141 28.77 5.60 4.48
CA ALA A 141 27.50 5.29 5.11
C ALA A 141 26.81 6.57 5.59
N PHE A 142 25.50 6.51 5.76
CA PHE A 142 24.72 7.54 6.43
C PHE A 142 23.80 6.90 7.46
N THR A 143 23.34 7.70 8.43
CA THR A 143 22.35 7.27 9.41
C THR A 143 20.98 7.72 8.95
N LEU A 144 20.08 6.75 8.77
CA LEU A 144 18.68 6.96 8.45
C LEU A 144 17.83 6.78 9.70
N ARG A 145 17.03 7.78 10.05
CA ARG A 145 15.96 7.66 11.04
C ARG A 145 14.70 7.14 10.37
N VAL A 146 14.39 5.87 10.61
CA VAL A 146 13.18 5.20 10.10
C VAL A 146 12.06 5.39 11.11
N HIS A 147 11.02 6.11 10.68
CA HIS A 147 9.81 6.28 11.46
C HIS A 147 8.92 5.04 11.33
N ARG A 148 8.56 4.42 12.45
CA ARG A 148 7.68 3.23 12.49
C ARG A 148 6.21 3.56 12.73
N THR A 149 5.93 4.79 13.14
CA THR A 149 4.58 5.35 13.31
C THR A 149 4.58 6.86 13.12
N HIS A 150 3.39 7.44 12.93
CA HIS A 150 3.17 8.88 12.90
C HIS A 150 2.25 9.38 14.03
N LYS A 151 1.70 8.49 14.86
CA LYS A 151 0.81 8.86 15.97
C LYS A 151 1.59 8.88 17.27
N ASP A 152 1.51 9.99 17.99
CA ASP A 152 2.17 10.17 19.29
C ASP A 152 1.87 9.05 20.28
N ILE A 153 0.62 8.58 20.30
CA ILE A 153 0.18 7.48 21.18
C ILE A 153 0.95 6.17 20.95
N HIS A 154 1.51 5.97 19.75
CA HIS A 154 2.26 4.77 19.37
C HIS A 154 3.78 4.97 19.41
N ILE A 155 4.29 6.19 19.62
CA ILE A 155 5.74 6.47 19.59
C ILE A 155 6.47 5.71 20.70
N GLU A 156 5.87 5.59 21.88
CA GLU A 156 6.45 4.85 23.00
C GLU A 156 6.68 3.37 22.68
N THR A 157 5.74 2.74 21.95
CA THR A 157 5.78 1.31 21.63
C THR A 157 6.51 1.02 20.32
N ASN A 158 6.56 1.99 19.41
CA ASN A 158 7.23 1.92 18.11
C ASN A 158 8.06 3.19 17.86
N PRO A 159 9.11 3.43 18.66
CA PRO A 159 9.93 4.61 18.47
C PRO A 159 10.62 4.58 17.11
N PRO A 160 10.96 5.75 16.54
CA PRO A 160 11.86 5.81 15.40
C PRO A 160 13.16 5.06 15.70
N VAL A 161 13.72 4.42 14.67
CA VAL A 161 14.98 3.67 14.79
C VAL A 161 16.00 4.30 13.86
N GLU A 162 17.21 4.50 14.37
CA GLU A 162 18.34 4.97 13.57
C GLU A 162 19.11 3.76 13.04
N VAL A 163 19.25 3.69 11.72
CA VAL A 163 19.90 2.60 11.01
C VAL A 163 21.06 3.16 10.21
N LYS A 164 22.22 2.52 10.32
CA LYS A 164 23.38 2.85 9.50
C LYS A 164 23.25 2.17 8.13
N VAL A 165 23.21 2.96 7.07
CA VAL A 165 23.04 2.51 5.70
C VAL A 165 24.35 2.70 4.95
N PRO A 166 25.03 1.62 4.52
CA PRO A 166 26.21 1.73 3.68
C PRO A 166 25.83 2.18 2.27
N TYR A 167 26.72 2.88 1.57
CA TYR A 167 26.61 3.18 0.14
C TYR A 167 28.00 3.22 -0.50
N ASP A 168 28.04 2.99 -1.81
CA ASP A 168 29.26 2.97 -2.61
C ASP A 168 29.05 3.69 -3.95
N ALA A 169 30.04 3.61 -4.83
CA ALA A 169 30.01 4.24 -6.14
C ALA A 169 28.97 3.64 -7.11
N ASN A 170 28.41 2.47 -6.81
CA ASN A 170 27.38 1.81 -7.64
C ASN A 170 25.97 2.26 -7.28
N VAL A 171 25.81 3.04 -6.21
CA VAL A 171 24.51 3.61 -5.82
C VAL A 171 24.19 4.81 -6.69
N SER A 172 23.03 4.77 -7.33
CA SER A 172 22.48 5.91 -8.06
C SER A 172 21.76 6.85 -7.11
N PHE A 173 22.06 8.14 -7.18
CA PHE A 173 21.41 9.17 -6.38
C PHE A 173 20.47 10.00 -7.24
N ARG A 174 19.29 10.30 -6.69
CA ARG A 174 18.32 11.21 -7.31
C ARG A 174 17.80 12.22 -6.29
N LEU A 175 17.49 13.42 -6.75
CA LEU A 175 16.64 14.37 -6.05
C LEU A 175 15.30 14.34 -6.77
N GLU A 176 14.32 13.67 -6.17
CA GLU A 176 13.07 13.30 -6.81
C GLU A 176 13.30 12.62 -8.18
N ASP A 177 12.84 13.23 -9.27
CA ASP A 177 12.93 12.72 -10.63
C ASP A 177 14.25 13.03 -11.32
N LYS A 178 15.18 13.77 -10.70
CA LYS A 178 16.44 14.19 -11.33
C LYS A 178 17.66 13.47 -10.78
N PRO A 179 18.61 13.05 -11.63
CA PRO A 179 19.92 12.60 -11.15
C PRO A 179 20.59 13.65 -10.24
N THR A 180 21.28 13.21 -9.20
CA THR A 180 22.05 14.07 -8.29
C THR A 180 23.27 13.32 -7.74
N ASP A 181 24.02 13.97 -6.86
CA ASP A 181 25.16 13.38 -6.15
C ASP A 181 24.82 12.99 -4.70
N ALA A 182 25.69 12.18 -4.09
CA ALA A 182 25.52 11.74 -2.70
C ALA A 182 25.48 12.91 -1.71
N THR A 183 26.31 13.94 -1.93
CA THR A 183 26.41 15.12 -1.06
C THR A 183 25.08 15.87 -0.97
N THR A 184 24.40 16.01 -2.10
CA THR A 184 23.11 16.70 -2.22
C THR A 184 21.97 15.82 -1.73
N ALA A 185 21.93 14.55 -2.16
CA ALA A 185 20.88 13.61 -1.78
C ALA A 185 20.85 13.32 -0.28
N LEU A 186 22.03 13.12 0.33
CA LEU A 186 22.16 12.68 1.72
C LEU A 186 22.30 13.85 2.71
N LYS A 187 22.00 15.08 2.32
CA LYS A 187 22.06 16.22 3.24
C LYS A 187 21.17 15.96 4.48
N PRO A 188 21.68 16.12 5.72
CA PRO A 188 20.86 15.92 6.91
C PRO A 188 19.56 16.73 6.89
N GLY A 189 18.46 16.11 7.30
CA GLY A 189 17.10 16.61 7.18
C GLY A 189 16.36 16.15 5.91
N ASN A 190 17.08 15.75 4.84
CA ASN A 190 16.43 15.16 3.67
C ASN A 190 15.73 13.86 4.04
N TRP A 191 14.58 13.62 3.42
CA TRP A 191 13.94 12.31 3.45
C TRP A 191 14.43 11.49 2.26
N VAL A 192 14.62 10.20 2.42
CA VAL A 192 15.08 9.33 1.34
C VAL A 192 14.23 8.07 1.20
N GLN A 193 13.97 7.68 -0.05
CA GLN A 193 13.57 6.32 -0.41
C GLN A 193 14.82 5.55 -0.83
N ILE A 194 15.09 4.42 -0.18
CA ILE A 194 16.18 3.51 -0.56
C ILE A 194 15.56 2.32 -1.27
N HIS A 195 15.75 2.31 -2.59
CA HIS A 195 15.29 1.26 -3.47
C HIS A 195 16.42 0.27 -3.73
N GLU A 196 16.18 -0.99 -3.39
CA GLU A 196 17.11 -2.06 -3.74
C GLU A 196 17.11 -2.35 -5.25
N PRO A 197 18.19 -2.97 -5.77
CA PRO A 197 18.28 -3.35 -7.17
C PRO A 197 17.07 -4.17 -7.62
N ARG A 198 16.64 -3.92 -8.85
CA ARG A 198 15.45 -4.57 -9.41
C ARG A 198 15.67 -4.91 -10.89
N PRO A 199 15.33 -6.13 -11.33
CA PRO A 199 15.31 -6.45 -12.75
C PRO A 199 14.25 -5.62 -13.47
N GLN A 200 14.32 -5.57 -14.80
CA GLN A 200 13.23 -5.01 -15.60
C GLN A 200 11.93 -5.80 -15.32
N MET A 201 10.81 -5.10 -15.25
CA MET A 201 9.50 -5.74 -15.10
C MET A 201 8.53 -5.19 -16.13
N ILE A 202 7.74 -6.08 -16.70
CA ILE A 202 6.75 -5.76 -17.72
C ILE A 202 5.41 -6.31 -17.24
N ALA A 203 4.42 -5.44 -17.09
CA ALA A 203 3.08 -5.79 -16.65
C ALA A 203 2.05 -5.44 -17.73
N LEU A 204 1.28 -6.41 -18.18
CA LEU A 204 0.09 -6.22 -19.01
C LEU A 204 -1.16 -6.16 -18.13
N TRP A 205 -2.04 -5.21 -18.40
CA TRP A 205 -3.33 -5.06 -17.76
C TRP A 205 -4.46 -5.16 -18.77
N ASN A 206 -5.25 -6.22 -18.68
CA ASN A 206 -6.41 -6.42 -19.55
C ASN A 206 -7.56 -5.49 -19.17
N ALA A 207 -8.41 -5.14 -20.14
CA ALA A 207 -9.47 -4.16 -19.96
C ALA A 207 -10.51 -4.59 -18.90
N ASP A 208 -10.81 -5.88 -18.80
CA ASP A 208 -11.75 -6.50 -17.87
C ASP A 208 -11.27 -6.52 -16.42
N THR A 209 -10.01 -6.16 -16.16
CA THR A 209 -9.45 -6.06 -14.80
C THR A 209 -9.68 -4.71 -14.13
N THR A 210 -10.16 -3.72 -14.89
CA THR A 210 -10.41 -2.37 -14.40
C THR A 210 -11.40 -2.39 -13.24
N TYR A 211 -11.16 -1.53 -12.26
CA TYR A 211 -12.07 -1.38 -11.12
C TYR A 211 -13.50 -1.09 -11.57
N ASP A 212 -14.47 -1.88 -11.08
CA ASP A 212 -15.89 -1.65 -11.33
C ASP A 212 -16.47 -0.75 -10.23
N PRO A 213 -17.00 0.44 -10.55
CA PRO A 213 -17.69 1.29 -9.59
C PRO A 213 -18.85 0.60 -8.86
N ALA A 214 -19.48 -0.43 -9.44
CA ALA A 214 -20.51 -1.21 -8.77
C ALA A 214 -19.97 -2.10 -7.63
N GLU A 215 -18.66 -2.37 -7.60
CA GLU A 215 -17.99 -3.01 -6.45
C GLU A 215 -17.91 -2.07 -5.24
N GLN A 216 -18.17 -0.77 -5.41
CA GLN A 216 -18.36 0.16 -4.29
C GLN A 216 -19.72 -0.09 -3.63
N GLN A 217 -19.74 -0.22 -2.31
CA GLN A 217 -21.01 -0.16 -1.58
C GLN A 217 -21.53 1.29 -1.49
N PRO A 218 -22.86 1.54 -1.61
CA PRO A 218 -23.43 2.86 -1.44
C PRO A 218 -23.13 3.46 -0.06
N VAL A 219 -22.69 4.72 -0.02
CA VAL A 219 -22.25 5.44 1.19
C VAL A 219 -23.37 5.51 2.25
N GLU A 220 -24.61 5.49 1.80
CA GLU A 220 -25.81 5.68 2.62
C GLU A 220 -26.24 4.41 3.40
N GLN A 221 -25.68 3.23 3.14
CA GLN A 221 -26.19 1.94 3.68
C GLN A 221 -25.41 1.35 4.87
N GLY A 222 -24.34 1.99 5.37
CA GLY A 222 -23.55 1.43 6.47
C GLY A 222 -24.30 1.40 7.83
N LYS A 223 -24.36 0.26 8.52
CA LYS A 223 -24.78 0.21 9.95
C LYS A 223 -23.56 0.10 10.87
N ARG A 224 -23.65 0.65 12.08
CA ARG A 224 -22.59 0.57 13.12
C ARG A 224 -22.29 -0.91 13.39
N GLY A 225 -21.03 -1.34 13.26
CA GLY A 225 -20.62 -2.76 13.38
C GLY A 225 -20.35 -3.48 12.05
N LEU A 226 -20.99 -3.07 10.95
CA LEU A 226 -20.49 -3.27 9.56
C LEU A 226 -19.53 -2.14 9.15
N ALA A 227 -19.43 -1.12 10.00
CA ALA A 227 -18.85 0.20 9.77
C ALA A 227 -17.31 0.29 9.79
N ASN A 228 -16.60 -0.81 10.00
CA ASN A 228 -15.13 -0.90 9.86
C ASN A 228 -14.72 -1.58 8.54
N ASP A 229 -15.70 -2.07 7.76
CA ASP A 229 -15.46 -2.73 6.48
C ASP A 229 -15.93 -1.87 5.28
N LEU A 230 -16.37 -0.63 5.54
CA LEU A 230 -17.13 0.17 4.58
C LEU A 230 -16.71 1.64 4.62
N THR A 231 -15.66 1.99 3.87
CA THR A 231 -15.31 3.38 3.58
C THR A 231 -14.73 3.55 2.17
N CYS A 232 -14.99 4.73 1.62
CA CYS A 232 -14.26 5.41 0.53
C CYS A 232 -14.68 5.13 -0.92
N ARG A 233 -14.98 6.23 -1.63
CA ARG A 233 -14.72 6.36 -3.06
C ARG A 233 -13.24 6.61 -3.24
N ALA A 234 -12.54 5.66 -3.85
CA ALA A 234 -11.24 5.90 -4.42
C ALA A 234 -11.42 6.64 -5.73
N VAL A 235 -10.79 7.80 -5.82
CA VAL A 235 -10.91 8.63 -7.01
C VAL A 235 -9.53 9.05 -7.43
N LEU A 236 -9.17 8.69 -8.66
CA LEU A 236 -7.97 9.20 -9.32
C LEU A 236 -8.12 10.71 -9.48
N GLY A 237 -7.25 11.43 -8.80
CA GLY A 237 -7.07 12.85 -8.97
C GLY A 237 -5.64 13.17 -9.34
N LYS A 238 -5.43 14.41 -9.77
CA LYS A 238 -4.10 14.98 -9.89
C LYS A 238 -3.94 16.05 -8.82
N VAL A 239 -2.81 16.02 -8.12
CA VAL A 239 -2.45 17.08 -7.19
C VAL A 239 -2.21 18.37 -7.99
N VAL A 240 -2.85 19.46 -7.58
CA VAL A 240 -2.60 20.83 -8.07
C VAL A 240 -2.35 21.71 -6.85
N THR A 241 -1.31 22.54 -6.90
CA THR A 241 -0.94 23.46 -5.81
C THR A 241 -1.31 24.90 -6.19
N LYS A 242 -1.81 25.70 -5.24
CA LYS A 242 -2.24 27.09 -5.51
C LYS A 242 -1.11 28.10 -5.74
N THR A 243 0.13 27.80 -5.34
CA THR A 243 1.26 28.73 -5.45
C THR A 243 2.23 28.33 -6.58
N PRO A 244 2.63 29.26 -7.47
CA PRO A 244 3.62 29.02 -8.53
C PRO A 244 5.01 28.63 -8.01
N ASP A 245 5.33 29.02 -6.76
CA ASP A 245 6.70 28.95 -6.24
C ASP A 245 7.00 27.64 -5.49
N LYS A 246 6.12 26.63 -5.63
CA LYS A 246 6.22 25.29 -5.02
C LYS A 246 6.33 25.24 -3.49
N VAL A 247 6.40 26.36 -2.76
CA VAL A 247 6.40 26.36 -1.29
C VAL A 247 4.99 26.09 -0.76
N LEU A 248 4.79 24.87 -0.27
CA LEU A 248 3.61 24.48 0.51
C LEU A 248 3.75 25.10 1.90
N ASP A 249 3.21 26.30 2.10
CA ASP A 249 2.97 26.85 3.44
C ASP A 249 1.90 26.01 4.15
N LEU A 250 1.81 26.09 5.49
CA LEU A 250 0.89 25.39 6.40
C LEU A 250 -0.61 25.51 6.03
N SER A 251 -0.94 26.31 5.02
CA SER A 251 -2.24 26.49 4.38
C SER A 251 -2.38 25.78 3.02
N ALA A 252 -1.46 24.85 2.70
CA ALA A 252 -1.40 24.09 1.45
C ALA A 252 -2.76 23.55 1.00
N GLN A 253 -3.39 24.31 0.11
CA GLN A 253 -4.58 23.91 -0.61
C GLN A 253 -4.11 23.01 -1.74
N VAL A 254 -4.22 21.70 -1.51
CA VAL A 254 -4.10 20.72 -2.57
C VAL A 254 -5.45 20.64 -3.25
N THR A 255 -5.52 21.09 -4.50
CA THR A 255 -6.67 20.83 -5.36
C THR A 255 -6.48 19.46 -5.98
N CYS A 256 -7.44 18.57 -5.76
CA CYS A 256 -7.51 17.29 -6.45
C CYS A 256 -8.77 17.23 -7.31
N ASP A 257 -8.61 16.81 -8.55
CA ASP A 257 -9.72 16.37 -9.38
C ASP A 257 -10.35 15.10 -8.78
N ARG A 258 -11.67 15.08 -8.61
CA ARG A 258 -12.40 13.87 -8.25
C ARG A 258 -13.62 13.64 -9.15
N TRP A 259 -13.80 12.41 -9.61
CA TRP A 259 -14.99 11.89 -10.26
C TRP A 259 -16.09 11.53 -9.23
N LEU A 260 -17.19 12.28 -9.25
CA LEU A 260 -18.38 12.07 -8.43
C LEU A 260 -19.59 11.88 -9.35
N LYS A 261 -20.23 10.70 -9.34
CA LYS A 261 -21.41 10.41 -10.20
C LYS A 261 -21.14 10.73 -11.69
N GLY A 262 -19.95 10.34 -12.19
CA GLY A 262 -19.55 10.61 -13.57
C GLY A 262 -19.19 12.07 -13.88
N LYS A 263 -19.11 12.96 -12.89
CA LYS A 263 -18.68 14.36 -13.06
C LYS A 263 -17.37 14.64 -12.37
N LYS A 264 -16.49 15.38 -13.02
CA LYS A 264 -15.24 15.87 -12.46
C LYS A 264 -15.51 17.09 -11.55
N GLU A 265 -14.95 17.08 -10.35
CA GLU A 265 -15.04 18.14 -9.34
C GLU A 265 -13.64 18.50 -8.83
N ASN A 266 -13.39 19.77 -8.55
CA ASN A 266 -12.19 20.25 -7.87
C ASN A 266 -12.41 20.28 -6.35
N LEU A 267 -11.53 19.61 -5.58
CA LEU A 267 -11.60 19.59 -4.13
C LEU A 267 -10.34 20.18 -3.50
N THR A 268 -10.51 21.13 -2.57
CA THR A 268 -9.42 21.71 -1.78
C THR A 268 -9.23 20.99 -0.45
N LEU A 269 -8.03 20.44 -0.21
CA LEU A 269 -7.67 19.77 1.03
C LEU A 269 -6.93 20.68 2.01
N ASN A 270 -7.14 20.47 3.31
CA ASN A 270 -6.36 21.11 4.37
C ASN A 270 -5.25 20.15 4.82
N ALA A 271 -3.99 20.51 4.52
CA ALA A 271 -2.84 19.68 4.85
C ALA A 271 -2.63 19.42 6.35
N LYS A 272 -3.17 20.26 7.24
CA LYS A 272 -3.14 20.02 8.70
C LYS A 272 -4.11 18.94 9.17
N LYS A 273 -5.15 18.64 8.37
CA LYS A 273 -6.22 17.69 8.69
C LYS A 273 -6.18 16.43 7.83
N THR A 274 -5.29 16.38 6.85
CA THR A 274 -5.20 15.30 5.86
C THR A 274 -3.85 14.61 5.97
N SER A 275 -3.84 13.28 6.12
CA SER A 275 -2.59 12.50 6.07
C SER A 275 -2.21 12.19 4.63
N PHE A 276 -0.92 12.28 4.30
CA PHE A 276 -0.40 11.99 2.96
C PHE A 276 0.47 10.74 2.98
N VAL A 277 0.15 9.78 2.12
CA VAL A 277 0.91 8.53 1.95
C VAL A 277 1.54 8.56 0.56
N LEU A 278 2.87 8.59 0.46
CA LEU A 278 3.61 8.48 -0.80
C LEU A 278 4.10 7.04 -0.96
N ASP A 279 3.67 6.36 -2.03
CA ASP A 279 4.08 4.99 -2.37
C ASP A 279 3.91 3.97 -1.22
N GLY A 280 2.87 4.15 -0.39
CA GLY A 280 2.56 3.29 0.75
C GLY A 280 3.27 3.66 2.06
N LYS A 281 4.05 4.74 2.09
CA LYS A 281 4.69 5.28 3.30
C LYS A 281 4.12 6.66 3.63
N LEU A 282 3.82 6.92 4.90
CA LEU A 282 3.41 8.27 5.30
C LEU A 282 4.56 9.25 5.07
N ALA A 283 4.21 10.38 4.47
CA ALA A 283 5.16 11.39 4.04
C ALA A 283 4.66 12.79 4.44
N PRO A 284 5.58 13.74 4.72
CA PRO A 284 5.22 15.13 4.89
C PRO A 284 4.41 15.65 3.71
N PRO A 285 3.36 16.48 3.92
CA PRO A 285 2.54 17.02 2.83
C PRO A 285 3.38 17.71 1.75
N LYS A 286 4.45 18.41 2.15
CA LYS A 286 5.35 19.12 1.23
C LYS A 286 6.08 18.19 0.26
N ILE A 287 6.33 16.96 0.69
CA ILE A 287 7.01 15.95 -0.12
C ILE A 287 6.00 15.18 -0.95
N ALA A 288 4.85 14.83 -0.38
CA ALA A 288 3.85 14.00 -1.07
C ALA A 288 3.04 14.79 -2.11
N ALA A 289 2.65 16.03 -1.81
CA ALA A 289 1.73 16.84 -2.60
C ALA A 289 2.43 17.64 -3.71
N VAL A 290 3.22 16.97 -4.53
CA VAL A 290 3.82 17.58 -5.73
C VAL A 290 2.79 17.59 -6.86
N ALA A 291 2.66 18.73 -7.53
CA ALA A 291 1.72 18.91 -8.61
C ALA A 291 1.94 17.89 -9.74
N GLY A 292 0.84 17.42 -10.33
CA GLY A 292 0.85 16.44 -11.41
C GLY A 292 0.95 14.98 -10.95
N ARG A 293 1.21 14.68 -9.67
CA ARG A 293 1.16 13.30 -9.16
C ARG A 293 -0.27 12.75 -9.14
N ASP A 294 -0.37 11.47 -9.46
CA ASP A 294 -1.62 10.73 -9.31
C ASP A 294 -1.92 10.52 -7.83
N ALA A 295 -3.18 10.73 -7.48
CA ALA A 295 -3.64 10.66 -6.11
C ALA A 295 -4.93 9.85 -5.99
N VAL A 296 -5.10 9.23 -4.83
CA VAL A 296 -6.31 8.55 -4.44
C VAL A 296 -6.80 9.03 -3.09
N LEU A 297 -8.05 9.50 -3.05
CA LEU A 297 -8.65 10.17 -1.91
C LEU A 297 -9.41 9.18 -1.02
N CYS A 298 -9.06 9.12 0.27
CA CYS A 298 -9.71 8.28 1.28
C CYS A 298 -10.55 9.15 2.23
N HIS A 299 -11.82 8.80 2.42
CA HIS A 299 -12.80 9.55 3.20
C HIS A 299 -13.25 8.77 4.43
N TYR A 300 -13.44 9.47 5.56
CA TYR A 300 -14.27 8.88 6.62
C TYR A 300 -15.72 8.85 6.17
N ARG A 301 -16.47 7.86 6.65
CA ARG A 301 -17.86 7.62 6.27
C ARG A 301 -18.76 8.86 6.39
N SER A 302 -18.60 9.64 7.46
CA SER A 302 -19.43 10.81 7.77
C SER A 302 -18.90 12.11 7.16
N GLU A 303 -17.74 12.07 6.51
CA GLU A 303 -17.03 13.27 6.08
C GLU A 303 -17.11 13.45 4.57
N LYS A 304 -17.43 14.67 4.16
CA LYS A 304 -17.42 15.08 2.75
C LYS A 304 -16.00 15.37 2.23
N VAL A 305 -15.04 15.49 3.16
CA VAL A 305 -13.65 15.81 2.91
C VAL A 305 -12.80 14.56 3.20
N PRO A 306 -11.84 14.20 2.33
CA PRO A 306 -10.86 13.15 2.59
C PRO A 306 -10.06 13.45 3.85
N HIS A 307 -9.83 12.42 4.66
CA HIS A 307 -8.90 12.50 5.80
C HIS A 307 -7.51 11.97 5.44
N LYS A 308 -7.39 11.24 4.32
CA LYS A 308 -6.13 10.67 3.85
C LYS A 308 -6.08 10.70 2.33
N ILE A 309 -4.89 10.95 1.79
CA ILE A 309 -4.61 10.93 0.35
C ILE A 309 -3.40 10.04 0.12
N LEU A 310 -3.54 9.13 -0.83
CA LEU A 310 -2.51 8.21 -1.27
C LEU A 310 -1.98 8.74 -2.58
N VAL A 311 -0.71 9.06 -2.63
CA VAL A 311 -0.04 9.63 -3.79
C VAL A 311 0.98 8.62 -4.29
N ARG A 312 1.09 8.50 -5.61
CA ARG A 312 2.15 7.72 -6.24
C ARG A 312 3.22 8.68 -6.74
N SER A 313 4.49 8.34 -6.51
CA SER A 313 5.55 8.98 -7.27
C SER A 313 5.40 8.60 -8.74
N HIS A 314 5.77 9.53 -9.62
CA HIS A 314 6.04 9.19 -11.01
C HIS A 314 7.34 8.40 -11.01
N ASP A 315 7.22 7.09 -10.87
CA ASP A 315 8.33 6.17 -11.11
C ASP A 315 8.75 6.31 -12.59
N ASP A 316 9.95 5.85 -12.94
CA ASP A 316 10.50 5.92 -14.31
C ASP A 316 9.80 4.96 -15.31
N THR A 317 8.53 4.65 -15.05
CA THR A 317 7.72 3.72 -15.80
C THR A 317 7.33 4.27 -17.15
N ILE A 318 7.44 3.41 -18.16
CA ILE A 318 6.85 3.63 -19.47
C ILE A 318 5.45 3.01 -19.47
N ARG A 319 4.46 3.76 -19.93
CA ARG A 319 3.06 3.30 -20.03
C ARG A 319 2.55 3.47 -21.45
N GLY A 320 1.73 2.54 -21.91
CA GLY A 320 1.11 2.64 -23.22
C GLY A 320 0.47 1.33 -23.68
N HIS A 321 0.42 1.14 -25.00
CA HIS A 321 -0.13 -0.07 -25.61
C HIS A 321 0.92 -0.80 -26.44
N ILE A 322 0.95 -2.13 -26.37
CA ILE A 322 1.87 -2.95 -27.16
C ILE A 322 1.47 -2.88 -28.62
N VAL A 323 2.38 -2.37 -29.47
CA VAL A 323 2.24 -2.34 -30.94
C VAL A 323 2.83 -3.60 -31.54
N ALA A 324 4.03 -3.96 -31.09
CA ALA A 324 4.77 -5.15 -31.52
C ALA A 324 5.67 -5.62 -30.37
N MET A 325 5.87 -6.93 -30.25
CA MET A 325 6.76 -7.52 -29.24
C MET A 325 7.37 -8.82 -29.77
N ASN A 326 8.63 -9.05 -29.44
CA ASN A 326 9.29 -10.35 -29.52
C ASN A 326 10.07 -10.60 -28.21
N GLU A 327 10.90 -11.64 -28.16
CA GLU A 327 11.66 -12.01 -26.96
C GLU A 327 12.73 -10.97 -26.54
N LYS A 328 13.14 -10.06 -27.44
CA LYS A 328 14.23 -9.09 -27.23
C LYS A 328 13.76 -7.65 -27.20
N THR A 329 12.65 -7.33 -27.85
CA THR A 329 12.18 -5.94 -27.98
C THR A 329 10.67 -5.83 -27.85
N MET A 330 10.24 -4.69 -27.33
CA MET A 330 8.85 -4.27 -27.27
C MET A 330 8.71 -2.87 -27.85
N ARG A 331 7.78 -2.69 -28.79
CA ARG A 331 7.35 -1.39 -29.30
C ARG A 331 6.06 -1.00 -28.61
N VAL A 332 6.08 0.13 -27.91
CA VAL A 332 4.95 0.65 -27.13
C VAL A 332 4.50 1.97 -27.73
N ALA A 333 3.21 2.12 -27.99
CA ALA A 333 2.60 3.41 -28.28
C ALA A 333 2.28 4.12 -26.96
N THR A 334 2.94 5.25 -26.70
CA THR A 334 2.67 6.15 -25.57
C THR A 334 1.97 7.41 -26.08
N ASP A 335 1.52 8.27 -25.16
CA ASP A 335 0.95 9.59 -25.50
C ASP A 335 1.95 10.51 -26.21
N GLU A 336 3.26 10.27 -26.03
CA GLU A 336 4.35 11.04 -26.64
C GLU A 336 4.84 10.43 -27.97
N GLY A 337 4.30 9.27 -28.35
CA GLY A 337 4.65 8.57 -29.58
C GLY A 337 5.08 7.12 -29.34
N ALA A 338 5.44 6.44 -30.43
CA ALA A 338 5.86 5.05 -30.34
C ALA A 338 7.34 4.96 -29.93
N ILE A 339 7.63 4.25 -28.85
CA ILE A 339 8.99 3.99 -28.38
C ILE A 339 9.33 2.50 -28.51
N GLN A 340 10.60 2.20 -28.72
CA GLN A 340 11.11 0.83 -28.74
C GLN A 340 11.98 0.60 -27.50
N VAL A 341 11.66 -0.45 -26.76
CA VAL A 341 12.31 -0.84 -25.51
C VAL A 341 12.99 -2.18 -25.69
N ALA A 342 14.25 -2.28 -25.27
CA ALA A 342 14.95 -3.56 -25.18
C ALA A 342 14.45 -4.34 -23.95
N LEU A 343 14.21 -5.63 -24.13
CA LEU A 343 13.87 -6.55 -23.06
C LEU A 343 15.16 -7.13 -22.49
N GLU A 344 15.34 -6.96 -21.20
CA GLU A 344 16.47 -7.52 -20.48
C GLU A 344 16.35 -9.05 -20.43
N PRO A 345 17.47 -9.81 -20.52
CA PRO A 345 17.43 -11.27 -20.45
C PRO A 345 16.81 -11.81 -19.15
N ASP A 346 16.92 -11.04 -18.05
CA ASP A 346 16.35 -11.35 -16.73
C ASP A 346 15.03 -10.61 -16.45
N ALA A 347 14.39 -10.07 -17.49
CA ALA A 347 13.11 -9.38 -17.36
C ALA A 347 12.02 -10.29 -16.78
N ARG A 348 11.19 -9.72 -15.91
CA ARG A 348 10.05 -10.42 -15.29
C ARG A 348 8.75 -9.94 -15.91
N PHE A 349 7.91 -10.89 -16.32
CA PHE A 349 6.64 -10.61 -16.98
C PHE A 349 5.47 -10.86 -16.05
N GLN A 350 4.43 -10.06 -16.19
CA GLN A 350 3.20 -10.17 -15.45
C GLN A 350 1.99 -9.88 -16.32
N VAL A 351 0.90 -10.59 -16.06
CA VAL A 351 -0.43 -10.29 -16.59
C VAL A 351 -1.36 -10.12 -15.41
N ASP A 352 -2.02 -8.97 -15.30
CA ASP A 352 -3.01 -8.68 -14.27
C ASP A 352 -2.48 -8.87 -12.83
N GLY A 353 -1.20 -8.53 -12.63
CA GLY A 353 -0.48 -8.65 -11.35
C GLY A 353 0.05 -10.07 -11.04
N LEU A 354 -0.25 -11.06 -11.86
CA LEU A 354 0.25 -12.44 -11.75
C LEU A 354 1.53 -12.64 -12.56
N PRO A 355 2.51 -13.43 -12.09
CA PRO A 355 3.66 -13.82 -12.90
C PRO A 355 3.22 -14.52 -14.19
N ALA A 356 3.86 -14.17 -15.30
CA ALA A 356 3.59 -14.73 -16.62
C ALA A 356 4.92 -14.93 -17.37
N ASP A 357 4.84 -15.57 -18.53
CA ASP A 357 5.91 -15.54 -19.52
C ASP A 357 5.73 -14.35 -20.49
N TRP A 358 6.74 -14.10 -21.33
CA TRP A 358 6.69 -13.01 -22.30
C TRP A 358 5.58 -13.19 -23.35
N LYS A 359 5.18 -14.44 -23.65
CA LYS A 359 4.10 -14.72 -24.62
C LYS A 359 2.74 -14.33 -24.06
N GLY A 360 2.52 -14.51 -22.76
CA GLY A 360 1.31 -14.07 -22.06
C GLY A 360 1.14 -12.55 -22.11
N VAL A 361 2.24 -11.80 -22.10
CA VAL A 361 2.25 -10.33 -22.23
C VAL A 361 2.13 -9.86 -23.69
N ALA A 362 2.52 -10.68 -24.66
CA ALA A 362 2.46 -10.32 -26.09
C ALA A 362 1.04 -10.24 -26.66
N ASN A 363 0.01 -10.62 -25.89
CA ASN A 363 -1.39 -10.55 -26.31
C ASN A 363 -1.87 -9.10 -26.42
N LYS A 364 -2.55 -8.80 -27.54
CA LYS A 364 -3.05 -7.46 -27.85
C LYS A 364 -4.31 -7.15 -27.05
N GLY A 365 -4.43 -5.92 -26.55
CA GLY A 365 -5.69 -5.37 -26.00
C GLY A 365 -5.61 -4.74 -24.61
N GLY A 366 -4.47 -4.82 -23.93
CA GLY A 366 -4.25 -4.24 -22.60
C GLY A 366 -3.35 -3.00 -22.58
N GLU A 367 -3.30 -2.33 -21.42
CA GLU A 367 -2.26 -1.34 -21.10
C GLU A 367 -1.01 -2.09 -20.65
N VAL A 368 0.16 -1.72 -21.18
CA VAL A 368 1.45 -2.20 -20.69
C VAL A 368 2.12 -1.15 -19.83
N VAL A 369 2.68 -1.60 -18.71
CA VAL A 369 3.57 -0.81 -17.85
C VAL A 369 4.92 -1.48 -17.83
N ILE A 370 5.94 -0.79 -18.32
CA ILE A 370 7.33 -1.22 -18.25
C ILE A 370 8.00 -0.43 -17.14
N TYR A 371 8.54 -1.17 -16.20
CA TYR A 371 9.41 -0.64 -15.18
C TYR A 371 10.85 -0.96 -15.58
N PRO A 372 11.71 0.03 -15.85
CA PRO A 372 13.11 -0.18 -16.22
C PRO A 372 13.91 -0.98 -15.18
N LYS A 373 14.98 -1.62 -15.65
CA LYS A 373 15.99 -2.22 -14.76
C LYS A 373 16.69 -1.11 -14.00
N ARG A 374 16.92 -1.32 -12.70
CA ARG A 374 17.64 -0.34 -11.87
C ARG A 374 18.63 -1.02 -10.92
N GLY A 375 19.76 -0.36 -10.72
CA GLY A 375 20.66 -0.65 -9.60
C GLY A 375 20.06 -0.20 -8.27
N ARG A 376 20.88 -0.19 -7.22
CA ARG A 376 20.46 0.38 -5.94
C ARG A 376 20.35 1.90 -6.09
N THR A 377 19.19 2.45 -5.77
CA THR A 377 18.88 3.86 -5.99
C THR A 377 18.41 4.51 -4.69
N ILE A 378 19.00 5.66 -4.36
CA ILE A 378 18.55 6.49 -3.24
C ILE A 378 17.91 7.75 -3.82
N ILE A 379 16.61 7.90 -3.58
CA ILE A 379 15.83 9.05 -4.04
C ILE A 379 15.61 9.97 -2.84
N ALA A 380 16.20 11.15 -2.89
CA ALA A 380 16.08 12.17 -1.88
C ALA A 380 14.91 13.12 -2.15
N PHE A 381 14.32 13.60 -1.06
CA PHE A 381 13.25 14.58 -1.01
C PHE A 381 13.68 15.63 0.00
N ALA A 382 14.03 16.82 -0.49
CA ALA A 382 14.44 17.91 0.36
C ALA A 382 13.21 18.48 1.09
N PRO A 383 13.23 18.62 2.43
CA PRO A 383 12.25 19.46 3.09
C PRO A 383 12.50 20.91 2.62
N MET A 384 11.55 21.51 1.91
CA MET A 384 11.64 22.95 1.62
C MET A 384 11.67 23.70 2.95
N GLN A 385 12.76 24.45 3.16
CA GLN A 385 12.88 25.35 4.31
C GLN A 385 11.65 26.25 4.38
N LEU A 386 11.13 26.42 5.60
CA LEU A 386 10.27 27.55 5.90
C LEU A 386 11.21 28.77 5.90
N GLU A 387 11.14 29.59 4.86
CA GLU A 387 11.52 30.99 5.02
C GLU A 387 10.49 31.71 5.89
#